data_AF-A0A0D3DXY0-F1
#
_entry.id   AF-A0A0D3DXY0-F1
#
_cell.length_a   1.000
_cell.length_b   1.000
_cell.length_c   1.000
_cell.angle_alpha   90.00
_cell.angle_beta   90.00
_cell.angle_gamma   90.00
#
_symmetry.space_group_name_H-M   'P 1'
#
loop_
_entity.id
_entity.type
_entity.pdbx_description
1 polymer ?
#
loop_
_entity_poly.entity_id
_entity_poly.type
_entity_poly.pdbx_seq_one_letter_code
_entity_poly.pdbx_strand_id
1 'polypeptide(L)'
;MQQPLLEPSKSDVDFRMESVLTDPHLPYYRRVYLAALIEIKFLSHLAAPAIFVYVINNGMSMLTRIFAGRMGSMQLAAASLGNSGFNMFTFGLMLGMGSAVETLCGQAHGAHRYDMLGIYLQRSTVVLLLTGLPVRLLFIFSTPLLTLLGEPADVASTASIFIYGMIPMIFAYAVNFPIQNLSWWIIVIAQIMYIKMSPRCRRTWAGFSWKAFDGLWDFFRLSAASAVMLCLEAWYAQILVLLAGLLKNPELALDALAICEDLKINESEYMIVWQFLQSRSWSPLDSTQLQGVAVGCGWQAFVAYVNIGCYYILGIPIGYVLGFTYDMGAKGIWTGMIGGTLMQTIILLSVTIRTDWDKEVETASR
;
A
#
# COMPACT_ATOMS: atom_id res chain seq x y z
N MET A 1 16.30 -32.12 -32.42
CA MET A 1 17.24 -30.99 -32.28
C MET A 1 16.78 -30.19 -31.06
N GLN A 2 17.35 -30.48 -29.90
CA GLN A 2 17.07 -29.76 -28.64
C GLN A 2 17.74 -28.39 -28.72
N GLN A 3 16.97 -27.31 -28.51
CA GLN A 3 17.51 -25.97 -28.26
C GLN A 3 18.27 -25.98 -26.91
N PRO A 4 19.41 -25.30 -26.79
CA PRO A 4 20.10 -25.19 -25.52
C PRO A 4 19.23 -24.37 -24.55
N LEU A 5 19.09 -24.86 -23.32
CA LEU A 5 18.59 -24.11 -22.18
C LEU A 5 19.39 -22.80 -22.08
N LEU A 6 18.73 -21.66 -22.22
CA LEU A 6 19.30 -20.35 -21.90
C LEU A 6 19.65 -20.35 -20.42
N GLU A 7 20.93 -20.48 -20.09
CA GLU A 7 21.43 -20.11 -18.77
C GLU A 7 21.03 -18.66 -18.48
N PRO A 8 20.53 -18.34 -17.28
CA PRO A 8 20.24 -16.97 -16.94
C PRO A 8 21.56 -16.20 -16.94
N SER A 9 21.71 -15.22 -17.84
CA SER A 9 22.85 -14.30 -17.79
C SER A 9 22.77 -13.57 -16.44
N LYS A 10 23.60 -13.97 -15.47
CA LYS A 10 23.74 -13.27 -14.19
C LYS A 10 23.94 -11.78 -14.48
N SER A 11 23.21 -10.92 -13.77
CA SER A 11 23.38 -9.48 -13.97
C SER A 11 24.84 -9.11 -13.64
N ASP A 12 25.38 -8.06 -14.29
CA ASP A 12 26.76 -7.60 -14.03
C ASP A 12 26.98 -7.27 -12.53
N VAL A 13 25.91 -6.90 -11.83
CA VAL A 13 25.89 -6.68 -10.37
C VAL A 13 26.03 -7.99 -9.60
N ASP A 14 25.26 -9.03 -9.97
CA ASP A 14 25.35 -10.36 -9.34
C ASP A 14 26.75 -10.96 -9.50
N PHE A 15 27.33 -10.84 -10.70
CA PHE A 15 28.67 -11.34 -10.99
C PHE A 15 29.74 -10.64 -10.13
N ARG A 16 29.66 -9.31 -10.04
CA ARG A 16 30.60 -8.52 -9.24
C ARG A 16 30.46 -8.78 -7.74
N MET A 17 29.24 -8.94 -7.25
CA MET A 17 28.96 -9.24 -5.85
C MET A 17 29.43 -10.65 -5.47
N GLU A 18 29.16 -11.64 -6.32
CA GLU A 18 29.62 -13.02 -6.13
C GLU A 18 31.15 -13.08 -6.11
N SER A 19 31.83 -12.39 -7.05
CA SER A 19 33.30 -12.36 -7.12
C SER A 19 33.96 -11.83 -5.83
N VAL A 20 33.36 -10.82 -5.19
CA VAL A 20 33.87 -10.22 -3.93
C VAL A 20 33.58 -11.12 -2.72
N LEU A 21 32.45 -11.82 -2.71
CA LEU A 21 32.08 -12.72 -1.60
C LEU A 21 32.91 -14.01 -1.61
N THR A 22 33.30 -14.51 -2.79
CA THR A 22 34.11 -15.73 -2.93
C THR A 22 35.63 -15.53 -2.86
N ASP A 23 36.13 -14.29 -2.84
CA ASP A 23 37.58 -14.01 -2.86
C ASP A 23 38.29 -14.53 -1.59
N PRO A 24 39.11 -15.59 -1.66
CA PRO A 24 39.74 -16.22 -0.51
C PRO A 24 40.78 -15.33 0.19
N HIS A 25 41.28 -14.28 -0.47
CA HIS A 25 42.34 -13.41 0.04
C HIS A 25 41.84 -12.28 0.94
N LEU A 26 40.54 -12.03 0.97
CA LEU A 26 39.94 -10.99 1.80
C LEU A 26 39.46 -11.57 3.15
N PRO A 27 39.65 -10.87 4.27
CA PRO A 27 39.00 -11.23 5.53
C PRO A 27 37.48 -11.05 5.44
N TYR A 28 36.72 -11.89 6.16
CA TYR A 28 35.26 -11.94 6.10
C TYR A 28 34.58 -10.57 6.22
N TYR A 29 35.00 -9.75 7.19
CA TYR A 29 34.45 -8.41 7.41
C TYR A 29 34.64 -7.46 6.21
N ARG A 30 35.76 -7.58 5.49
CA ARG A 30 36.01 -6.79 4.26
C ARG A 30 35.18 -7.27 3.08
N ARG A 31 34.94 -8.58 2.94
CA ARG A 31 34.08 -9.12 1.87
C ARG A 31 32.65 -8.61 2.03
N VAL A 32 32.12 -8.68 3.25
CA VAL A 32 30.77 -8.20 3.57
C VAL A 32 30.67 -6.69 3.34
N TYR A 33 31.66 -5.90 3.78
CA TYR A 33 31.66 -4.45 3.57
C TYR A 33 31.69 -4.05 2.09
N LEU A 34 32.53 -4.70 1.28
CA LEU A 34 32.64 -4.41 -0.16
C LEU A 34 31.39 -4.86 -0.93
N ALA A 35 30.83 -6.03 -0.60
CA ALA A 35 29.56 -6.48 -1.16
C ALA A 35 28.41 -5.53 -0.78
N ALA A 36 28.35 -5.07 0.48
CA ALA A 36 27.37 -4.10 0.93
C ALA A 36 27.49 -2.75 0.21
N LEU A 37 28.71 -2.27 -0.09
CA LEU A 37 28.90 -1.05 -0.87
C LEU A 37 28.44 -1.18 -2.32
N ILE A 38 28.64 -2.34 -2.94
CA ILE A 38 28.15 -2.64 -4.30
C ILE A 38 26.62 -2.63 -4.29
N GLU A 39 26.01 -3.31 -3.32
CA GLU A 39 24.57 -3.41 -3.14
C GLU A 39 23.94 -2.04 -2.84
N ILE A 40 24.49 -1.28 -1.90
CA ILE A 40 24.05 0.08 -1.55
C ILE A 40 24.12 1.01 -2.75
N LYS A 41 25.15 0.92 -3.58
CA LYS A 41 25.28 1.78 -4.76
C LYS A 41 24.22 1.44 -5.82
N PHE A 42 23.96 0.17 -6.06
CA PHE A 42 22.88 -0.27 -6.94
C PHE A 42 21.51 0.17 -6.40
N LEU A 43 21.26 -0.11 -5.12
CA LEU A 43 20.05 0.28 -4.42
C LEU A 43 19.82 1.78 -4.41
N SER A 44 20.86 2.59 -4.18
CA SER A 44 20.74 4.04 -4.16
C SER A 44 20.23 4.59 -5.49
N HIS A 45 20.60 3.96 -6.61
CA HIS A 45 20.14 4.37 -7.94
C HIS A 45 18.66 4.02 -8.19
N LEU A 46 18.16 2.95 -7.55
CA LEU A 46 16.77 2.53 -7.63
C LEU A 46 15.87 3.27 -6.62
N ALA A 47 16.39 3.51 -5.41
CA ALA A 47 15.69 4.13 -4.29
C ALA A 47 15.65 5.66 -4.41
N ALA A 48 16.68 6.33 -4.96
CA ALA A 48 16.71 7.79 -5.05
C ALA A 48 15.52 8.38 -5.85
N PRO A 49 15.10 7.82 -7.00
CA PRO A 49 13.88 8.25 -7.66
C PRO A 49 12.63 8.07 -6.78
N ALA A 50 12.48 6.93 -6.11
CA ALA A 50 11.32 6.67 -5.24
C ALA A 50 11.25 7.67 -4.07
N ILE A 51 12.38 7.91 -3.40
CA ILE A 51 12.51 8.89 -2.31
C ILE A 51 12.20 10.30 -2.83
N PHE A 52 12.76 10.68 -3.99
CA PHE A 52 12.52 12.00 -4.56
C PHE A 52 11.04 12.25 -4.81
N VAL A 53 10.33 11.27 -5.40
CA VAL A 53 8.92 11.50 -5.65
C VAL A 53 8.03 11.32 -4.42
N TYR A 54 8.44 10.53 -3.43
CA TYR A 54 7.83 10.54 -2.10
C TYR A 54 7.90 11.92 -1.44
N VAL A 55 9.08 12.56 -1.49
CA VAL A 55 9.29 13.92 -0.98
C VAL A 55 8.41 14.93 -1.74
N ILE A 56 8.27 14.79 -3.06
CA ILE A 56 7.35 15.64 -3.85
C ILE A 56 5.90 15.42 -3.42
N ASN A 57 5.45 14.17 -3.28
CA ASN A 57 4.05 13.86 -2.99
C ASN A 57 3.64 14.34 -1.59
N ASN A 58 4.51 14.13 -0.60
CA ASN A 58 4.34 14.71 0.75
C ASN A 58 4.44 16.24 0.74
N GLY A 59 5.39 16.79 -0.02
CA GLY A 59 5.56 18.23 -0.19
C GLY A 59 4.32 18.91 -0.77
N MET A 60 3.69 18.33 -1.79
CA MET A 60 2.45 18.83 -2.39
C MET A 60 1.29 18.85 -1.37
N SER A 61 1.17 17.80 -0.56
CA SER A 61 0.17 17.72 0.51
C SER A 61 0.41 18.77 1.60
N MET A 62 1.67 18.98 1.99
CA MET A 62 2.07 19.97 2.99
C MET A 62 1.87 21.41 2.49
N LEU A 63 2.24 21.70 1.24
CA LEU A 63 2.02 23.00 0.60
C LEU A 63 0.54 23.37 0.55
N THR A 64 -0.33 22.41 0.19
CA THR A 64 -1.79 22.61 0.17
C THR A 64 -2.31 23.05 1.55
N ARG A 65 -1.83 22.42 2.63
CA ARG A 65 -2.19 22.81 4.01
C ARG A 65 -1.64 24.20 4.38
N ILE A 66 -0.40 24.49 4.01
CA ILE A 66 0.22 25.80 4.27
C ILE A 66 -0.56 26.93 3.58
N PHE A 67 -0.95 26.75 2.32
CA PHE A 67 -1.76 27.76 1.61
C PHE A 67 -3.17 27.88 2.19
N ALA A 68 -3.82 26.77 2.53
CA ALA A 68 -5.12 26.79 3.20
C ALA A 68 -5.07 27.52 4.55
N GLY A 69 -4.01 27.30 5.34
CA GLY A 69 -3.78 27.99 6.61
C GLY A 69 -3.63 29.50 6.48
N ARG A 70 -3.05 29.98 5.36
CA ARG A 70 -2.96 31.43 5.09
C ARG A 70 -4.28 32.06 4.67
N MET A 71 -5.24 31.28 4.15
CA MET A 71 -6.56 31.78 3.75
C MET A 71 -7.52 31.91 4.94
N GLY A 72 -7.30 31.13 6.01
CA GLY A 72 -8.08 31.20 7.24
C GLY A 72 -8.23 29.83 7.91
N SER A 73 -8.64 29.83 9.18
CA SER A 73 -8.85 28.61 9.96
C SER A 73 -9.95 27.72 9.38
N MET A 74 -10.97 28.32 8.76
CA MET A 74 -12.08 27.61 8.11
C MET A 74 -11.63 26.86 6.86
N GLN A 75 -10.80 27.48 6.01
CA GLN A 75 -10.25 26.86 4.80
C GLN A 75 -9.25 25.76 5.16
N LEU A 76 -8.47 25.94 6.23
CA LEU A 76 -7.58 24.93 6.76
C LEU A 76 -8.35 23.70 7.28
N ALA A 77 -9.42 23.92 8.04
CA ALA A 77 -10.30 22.83 8.51
C ALA A 77 -10.93 22.07 7.33
N ALA A 78 -11.47 22.80 6.36
CA ALA A 78 -12.03 22.24 5.13
C ALA A 78 -11.03 21.40 4.33
N ALA A 79 -9.80 21.90 4.12
CA ALA A 79 -8.74 21.18 3.41
C ALA A 79 -8.27 19.93 4.19
N SER A 80 -8.29 19.99 5.52
CA SER A 80 -7.93 18.86 6.39
C SER A 80 -8.99 17.76 6.37
N LEU A 81 -10.28 18.13 6.43
CA LEU A 81 -11.43 17.22 6.30
C LEU A 81 -11.43 16.53 4.93
N GLY A 82 -11.21 17.28 3.84
CA GLY A 82 -11.14 16.74 2.49
C GLY A 82 -9.98 15.76 2.30
N ASN A 83 -8.77 16.12 2.78
CA ASN A 83 -7.59 15.26 2.63
C ASN A 83 -7.60 14.03 3.57
N SER A 84 -7.94 14.21 4.83
CA SER A 84 -7.80 13.13 5.82
C SER A 84 -9.02 12.20 5.84
N GLY A 85 -10.19 12.68 5.38
CA GLY A 85 -11.40 11.86 5.25
C GLY A 85 -11.57 11.32 3.84
N PHE A 86 -11.93 12.19 2.89
CA PHE A 86 -12.37 11.79 1.55
C PHE A 86 -11.22 11.28 0.66
N ASN A 87 -10.08 11.98 0.67
CA ASN A 87 -8.91 11.57 -0.12
C ASN A 87 -8.33 10.27 0.43
N MET A 88 -8.11 10.17 1.74
CA MET A 88 -7.59 8.95 2.37
C MET A 88 -8.49 7.73 2.12
N PHE A 89 -9.82 7.89 2.24
CA PHE A 89 -10.77 6.83 1.90
C PHE A 89 -10.64 6.39 0.44
N THR A 90 -10.62 7.35 -0.49
CA THR A 90 -10.52 7.06 -1.94
C THR A 90 -9.18 6.41 -2.28
N PHE A 91 -8.09 6.92 -1.72
CA PHE A 91 -6.75 6.39 -1.88
C PHE A 91 -6.68 4.93 -1.39
N GLY A 92 -7.13 4.66 -0.17
CA GLY A 92 -7.13 3.31 0.41
C GLY A 92 -8.01 2.33 -0.38
N LEU A 93 -9.20 2.76 -0.80
CA LEU A 93 -10.10 1.96 -1.62
C LEU A 93 -9.45 1.60 -2.97
N MET A 94 -8.91 2.60 -3.68
CA MET A 94 -8.33 2.40 -5.02
C MET A 94 -7.01 1.62 -4.97
N LEU A 95 -6.16 1.88 -3.98
CA LEU A 95 -4.93 1.11 -3.72
C LEU A 95 -5.25 -0.35 -3.42
N GLY A 96 -6.22 -0.59 -2.52
CA GLY A 96 -6.64 -1.93 -2.15
C GLY A 96 -7.18 -2.70 -3.36
N MET A 97 -8.07 -2.10 -4.15
CA MET A 97 -8.56 -2.75 -5.37
C MET A 97 -7.47 -2.99 -6.41
N GLY A 98 -6.49 -2.09 -6.51
CA GLY A 98 -5.32 -2.22 -7.39
C GLY A 98 -4.39 -3.38 -7.02
N SER A 99 -4.28 -3.72 -5.73
CA SER A 99 -3.45 -4.84 -5.25
C SER A 99 -3.84 -6.20 -5.82
N ALA A 100 -5.10 -6.40 -6.23
CA ALA A 100 -5.53 -7.65 -6.89
C ALA A 100 -4.78 -7.92 -8.21
N VAL A 101 -4.28 -6.86 -8.87
CA VAL A 101 -3.41 -6.99 -10.04
C VAL A 101 -2.08 -7.61 -9.66
N GLU A 102 -1.53 -7.28 -8.48
CA GLU A 102 -0.26 -7.85 -8.01
C GLU A 102 -0.39 -9.35 -7.83
N THR A 103 -1.49 -9.80 -7.20
CA THR A 103 -1.83 -11.21 -7.05
C THR A 103 -1.85 -11.92 -8.40
N LEU A 104 -2.71 -11.46 -9.31
CA LEU A 104 -2.96 -12.16 -10.57
C LEU A 104 -1.78 -12.06 -11.55
N CYS A 105 -1.09 -10.92 -11.61
CA CYS A 105 0.12 -10.78 -12.40
C CYS A 105 1.28 -11.58 -11.81
N GLY A 106 1.42 -11.63 -10.49
CA GLY A 106 2.41 -12.45 -9.81
C GLY A 106 2.21 -13.95 -10.10
N GLN A 107 0.97 -14.42 -9.96
CA GLN A 107 0.60 -15.81 -10.28
C GLN A 107 0.82 -16.14 -11.76
N ALA A 108 0.37 -15.27 -12.68
CA ALA A 108 0.57 -15.49 -14.13
C ALA A 108 2.04 -15.41 -14.55
N HIS A 109 2.84 -14.55 -13.94
CA HIS A 109 4.27 -14.47 -14.20
C HIS A 109 4.98 -15.75 -13.72
N GLY A 110 4.62 -16.26 -12.54
CA GLY A 110 5.12 -17.54 -12.02
C GLY A 110 4.72 -18.75 -12.88
N ALA A 111 3.52 -18.71 -13.47
CA ALA A 111 3.04 -19.74 -14.41
C ALA A 111 3.51 -19.52 -15.87
N HIS A 112 4.43 -18.59 -16.12
CA HIS A 112 4.93 -18.22 -17.45
C HIS A 112 3.85 -17.76 -18.48
N ARG A 113 2.67 -17.35 -18.01
CA ARG A 113 1.56 -16.82 -18.83
C ARG A 113 1.67 -15.31 -19.00
N TYR A 114 2.75 -14.87 -19.64
CA TYR A 114 3.10 -13.46 -19.77
C TYR A 114 2.05 -12.63 -20.55
N ASP A 115 1.34 -13.25 -21.48
CA ASP A 115 0.28 -12.65 -22.29
C ASP A 115 -0.92 -12.16 -21.48
N MET A 116 -1.15 -12.73 -20.29
CA MET A 116 -2.27 -12.36 -19.42
C MET A 116 -2.02 -11.08 -18.60
N LEU A 117 -0.77 -10.66 -18.42
CA LEU A 117 -0.43 -9.49 -17.59
C LEU A 117 -1.11 -8.22 -18.13
N GLY A 118 -1.06 -7.99 -19.44
CA GLY A 118 -1.74 -6.85 -20.06
C GLY A 118 -3.26 -6.89 -19.93
N ILE A 119 -3.85 -8.10 -19.92
CA ILE A 119 -5.30 -8.30 -19.77
C ILE A 119 -5.73 -8.00 -18.33
N TYR A 120 -4.98 -8.44 -17.32
CA TYR A 120 -5.26 -8.13 -15.92
C TYR A 120 -5.13 -6.64 -15.61
N LEU A 121 -4.13 -5.97 -16.21
CA LEU A 121 -4.01 -4.51 -16.11
C LEU A 121 -5.26 -3.80 -16.65
N GLN A 122 -5.73 -4.20 -17.84
CA GLN A 122 -6.93 -3.62 -18.45
C GLN A 122 -8.19 -3.90 -17.62
N ARG A 123 -8.36 -5.14 -17.11
CA ARG A 123 -9.46 -5.52 -16.21
C ARG A 123 -9.50 -4.62 -14.97
N SER A 124 -8.35 -4.44 -14.34
CA SER A 124 -8.22 -3.60 -13.17
C SER A 124 -8.62 -2.16 -13.44
N THR A 125 -8.08 -1.55 -14.50
CA THR A 125 -8.45 -0.19 -14.89
C THR A 125 -9.96 -0.04 -15.11
N VAL A 126 -10.61 -1.01 -15.77
CA VAL A 126 -12.07 -1.00 -15.97
C VAL A 126 -12.81 -1.09 -14.64
N VAL A 127 -12.43 -2.02 -13.77
CA VAL A 127 -13.08 -2.22 -12.46
C VAL A 127 -12.91 -1.02 -11.54
N LEU A 128 -11.71 -0.42 -11.48
CA LEU A 128 -11.46 0.77 -10.67
C LEU A 128 -12.21 1.99 -11.23
N LEU A 129 -12.30 2.16 -12.55
CA LEU A 129 -13.07 3.24 -13.16
C LEU A 129 -14.57 3.11 -12.85
N LEU A 130 -15.11 1.89 -12.94
CA LEU A 130 -16.50 1.61 -12.58
C LEU A 130 -16.76 1.85 -11.09
N THR A 131 -15.78 1.53 -10.24
CA THR A 131 -15.87 1.79 -8.78
C THR A 131 -15.71 3.28 -8.44
N GLY A 132 -15.02 4.05 -9.28
CA GLY A 132 -14.95 5.51 -9.15
C GLY A 132 -16.31 6.20 -9.29
N LEU A 133 -17.28 5.60 -10.01
CA LEU A 133 -18.62 6.16 -10.20
C LEU A 133 -19.44 6.23 -8.89
N PRO A 134 -19.61 5.16 -8.09
CA PRO A 134 -20.28 5.26 -6.79
C PRO A 134 -19.48 6.11 -5.80
N VAL A 135 -18.14 6.10 -5.82
CA VAL A 135 -17.32 6.97 -4.97
C VAL A 135 -17.54 8.45 -5.31
N ARG A 136 -17.74 8.79 -6.58
CA ARG A 136 -18.10 10.15 -6.98
C ARG A 136 -19.41 10.62 -6.33
N LEU A 137 -20.39 9.73 -6.13
CA LEU A 137 -21.63 10.09 -5.44
C LEU A 137 -21.36 10.46 -3.97
N LEU A 138 -20.44 9.76 -3.30
CA LEU A 138 -19.98 10.12 -1.94
C LEU A 138 -19.46 11.57 -1.91
N PHE A 139 -18.68 11.96 -2.92
CA PHE A 139 -18.11 13.31 -3.01
C PHE A 139 -19.20 14.35 -3.30
N ILE A 140 -20.16 14.04 -4.19
CA ILE A 140 -21.31 14.92 -4.51
C ILE A 140 -22.18 15.15 -3.28
N PHE A 141 -22.38 14.15 -2.44
CA PHE A 141 -23.16 14.27 -1.19
C PHE A 141 -22.29 14.61 0.02
N SER A 142 -21.10 15.17 -0.18
CA SER A 142 -20.18 15.50 0.93
C SER A 142 -20.77 16.52 1.91
N THR A 143 -21.49 17.54 1.45
CA THR A 143 -22.13 18.54 2.34
C THR A 143 -23.11 17.88 3.34
N PRO A 144 -24.16 17.14 2.91
CA PRO A 144 -25.07 16.51 3.86
C PRO A 144 -24.42 15.42 4.71
N LEU A 145 -23.40 14.71 4.18
CA LEU A 145 -22.65 13.73 4.97
C LEU A 145 -21.85 14.38 6.10
N LEU A 146 -21.16 15.48 5.83
CA LEU A 146 -20.41 16.22 6.85
C LEU A 146 -21.34 16.80 7.91
N THR A 147 -22.49 17.37 7.49
CA THR A 147 -23.50 17.86 8.44
C THR A 147 -24.09 16.73 9.29
N LEU A 148 -24.30 15.53 8.71
CA LEU A 148 -24.74 14.35 9.45
C LEU A 148 -23.70 13.88 10.48
N LEU A 149 -22.41 14.03 10.18
CA LEU A 149 -21.30 13.73 11.09
C LEU A 149 -21.16 14.78 12.21
N GLY A 150 -22.00 15.82 12.24
CA GLY A 150 -22.02 16.85 13.27
C GLY A 150 -21.18 18.09 12.95
N GLU A 151 -20.64 18.21 11.73
CA GLU A 151 -19.89 19.40 11.33
C GLU A 151 -20.82 20.62 11.14
N PRO A 152 -20.40 21.82 11.58
CA PRO A 152 -21.11 23.06 11.32
C PRO A 152 -21.39 23.26 9.82
N ALA A 153 -22.59 23.76 9.48
CA ALA A 153 -23.05 23.87 8.10
C ALA A 153 -22.14 24.74 7.21
N ASP A 154 -21.54 25.77 7.81
CA ASP A 154 -20.56 26.66 7.17
C ASP A 154 -19.26 25.90 6.85
N VAL A 155 -18.71 25.14 7.80
CA VAL A 155 -17.52 24.29 7.59
C VAL A 155 -17.80 23.21 6.54
N ALA A 156 -18.95 22.52 6.63
CA ALA A 156 -19.37 21.49 5.68
C ALA A 156 -19.51 22.05 4.25
N SER A 157 -20.06 23.26 4.09
CA SER A 157 -20.18 23.91 2.78
C SER A 157 -18.81 24.23 2.17
N THR A 158 -17.89 24.79 2.96
CA THR A 158 -16.53 25.13 2.51
C THR A 158 -15.71 23.87 2.19
N ALA A 159 -15.82 22.84 3.03
CA ALA A 159 -15.21 21.54 2.79
C ALA A 159 -15.72 20.88 1.50
N SER A 160 -17.03 20.94 1.24
CA SER A 160 -17.60 20.34 0.03
C SER A 160 -17.08 20.96 -1.26
N ILE A 161 -16.82 22.28 -1.30
CA ILE A 161 -16.23 22.94 -2.47
C ILE A 161 -14.82 22.37 -2.76
N PHE A 162 -14.01 22.19 -1.70
CA PHE A 162 -12.71 21.56 -1.82
C PHE A 162 -12.82 20.11 -2.30
N ILE A 163 -13.72 19.33 -1.71
CA ILE A 163 -13.98 17.92 -2.04
C ILE A 163 -14.46 17.78 -3.50
N TYR A 164 -15.33 18.65 -4.00
CA TYR A 164 -15.76 18.65 -5.40
C TYR A 164 -14.58 18.85 -6.36
N GLY A 165 -13.62 19.71 -5.99
CA GLY A 165 -12.38 19.91 -6.74
C GLY A 165 -11.51 18.65 -6.85
N MET A 166 -11.70 17.67 -5.96
CA MET A 166 -10.96 16.41 -5.93
C MET A 166 -11.62 15.30 -6.78
N ILE A 167 -12.82 15.49 -7.33
CA ILE A 167 -13.51 14.46 -8.13
C ILE A 167 -12.68 13.96 -9.33
N PRO A 168 -11.98 14.82 -10.12
CA PRO A 168 -11.13 14.36 -11.22
C PRO A 168 -9.99 13.43 -10.77
N MET A 169 -9.52 13.61 -9.53
CA MET A 169 -8.44 12.82 -8.93
C MET A 169 -8.84 11.34 -8.74
N ILE A 170 -10.12 11.05 -8.49
CA ILE A 170 -10.64 9.68 -8.33
C ILE A 170 -10.36 8.85 -9.60
N PHE A 171 -10.64 9.42 -10.78
CA PHE A 171 -10.42 8.75 -12.05
C PHE A 171 -8.93 8.70 -12.42
N ALA A 172 -8.18 9.73 -12.04
CA ALA A 172 -6.72 9.71 -12.17
C ALA A 172 -6.13 8.54 -11.35
N TYR A 173 -6.62 8.31 -10.13
CA TYR A 173 -6.23 7.17 -9.30
C TYR A 173 -6.66 5.82 -9.88
N ALA A 174 -7.88 5.71 -10.40
CA ALA A 174 -8.36 4.48 -11.02
C ALA A 174 -7.48 3.99 -12.18
N VAL A 175 -6.89 4.92 -12.95
CA VAL A 175 -5.93 4.60 -14.02
C VAL A 175 -4.52 4.42 -13.47
N ASN A 176 -4.14 5.25 -12.49
CA ASN A 176 -2.79 5.30 -11.96
C ASN A 176 -2.45 4.08 -11.11
N PHE A 177 -3.28 3.63 -10.17
CA PHE A 177 -2.94 2.52 -9.25
C PHE A 177 -2.63 1.18 -9.93
N PRO A 178 -3.43 0.71 -10.91
CA PRO A 178 -3.09 -0.51 -11.65
C PRO A 178 -1.75 -0.40 -12.38
N ILE A 179 -1.41 0.81 -12.84
CA ILE A 179 -0.15 1.12 -13.53
C ILE A 179 1.00 1.37 -12.53
N GLN A 180 0.71 1.89 -11.33
CA GLN A 180 1.64 2.19 -10.26
C GLN A 180 2.33 0.92 -9.75
N ASN A 181 1.64 -0.21 -9.82
CA ASN A 181 2.20 -1.53 -9.51
C ASN A 181 3.19 -2.04 -10.58
N LEU A 182 3.41 -1.28 -11.66
CA LEU A 182 4.55 -1.42 -12.59
C LEU A 182 5.52 -0.21 -12.57
N SER A 183 5.25 0.78 -11.71
CA SER A 183 6.10 1.90 -11.26
C SER A 183 6.03 3.24 -12.03
N TRP A 184 5.83 4.31 -11.24
CA TRP A 184 6.02 5.78 -11.40
C TRP A 184 5.89 6.47 -12.77
N TRP A 185 5.24 7.64 -12.87
CA TRP A 185 4.97 8.36 -14.15
C TRP A 185 6.18 8.66 -15.06
N ILE A 186 7.39 8.83 -14.52
CA ILE A 186 8.64 8.95 -15.30
C ILE A 186 9.05 7.58 -15.88
N ILE A 187 8.82 6.53 -15.09
CA ILE A 187 8.91 5.14 -15.51
C ILE A 187 7.76 4.79 -16.48
N VAL A 188 6.56 5.37 -16.40
CA VAL A 188 5.47 5.12 -17.39
C VAL A 188 5.88 5.54 -18.80
N ILE A 189 6.50 6.72 -18.96
CA ILE A 189 7.02 7.14 -20.27
C ILE A 189 8.21 6.26 -20.69
N ALA A 190 9.16 6.01 -19.78
CA ALA A 190 10.31 5.15 -20.04
C ALA A 190 9.93 3.67 -20.25
N GLN A 191 8.79 3.20 -19.75
CA GLN A 191 8.28 1.84 -19.85
C GLN A 191 7.32 1.66 -21.01
N ILE A 192 6.51 2.65 -21.39
CA ILE A 192 5.87 2.62 -22.71
C ILE A 192 6.97 2.54 -23.77
N MET A 193 8.07 3.28 -23.59
CA MET A 193 9.24 3.20 -24.44
C MET A 193 9.95 1.84 -24.31
N TYR A 194 10.21 1.31 -23.11
CA TYR A 194 10.86 0.00 -22.89
C TYR A 194 9.99 -1.18 -23.33
N ILE A 195 8.69 -1.23 -23.04
CA ILE A 195 7.75 -2.27 -23.49
C ILE A 195 7.63 -2.27 -25.02
N LYS A 196 7.64 -1.08 -25.65
CA LYS A 196 7.64 -0.97 -27.13
C LYS A 196 9.00 -1.29 -27.78
N MET A 197 10.12 -0.97 -27.14
CA MET A 197 11.48 -1.11 -27.71
C MET A 197 12.23 -2.37 -27.25
N SER A 198 11.84 -3.01 -26.13
CA SER A 198 12.49 -4.19 -25.56
C SER A 198 11.96 -5.48 -26.21
N PRO A 199 12.84 -6.33 -26.77
CA PRO A 199 12.46 -7.63 -27.31
C PRO A 199 11.82 -8.58 -26.27
N ARG A 200 12.10 -8.39 -24.97
CA ARG A 200 11.63 -9.26 -23.87
C ARG A 200 10.17 -8.99 -23.46
N CYS A 201 9.66 -7.76 -23.63
CA CYS A 201 8.30 -7.37 -23.26
C CYS A 201 7.30 -7.44 -24.42
N ARG A 202 7.72 -7.86 -25.62
CA ARG A 202 6.84 -7.98 -26.79
C ARG A 202 5.71 -9.00 -26.62
N ARG A 203 5.84 -9.92 -25.64
CA ARG A 203 4.85 -10.98 -25.33
C ARG A 203 3.84 -10.59 -24.23
N THR A 204 4.09 -9.56 -23.43
CA THR A 204 3.22 -9.18 -22.30
C THR A 204 2.12 -8.19 -22.65
N TRP A 205 2.29 -7.40 -23.71
CA TRP A 205 1.30 -6.40 -24.13
C TRP A 205 1.06 -6.47 -25.64
N ALA A 206 -0.11 -6.99 -26.04
CA ALA A 206 -0.53 -7.11 -27.45
C ALA A 206 -1.51 -6.02 -27.91
N GLY A 207 -1.82 -5.03 -27.05
CA GLY A 207 -2.84 -4.00 -27.29
C GLY A 207 -4.13 -4.20 -26.49
N PHE A 208 -5.14 -3.36 -26.76
CA PHE A 208 -6.46 -3.45 -26.12
C PHE A 208 -7.17 -4.74 -26.52
N SER A 209 -7.70 -5.49 -25.55
CA SER A 209 -8.33 -6.79 -25.80
C SER A 209 -9.71 -6.90 -25.16
N TRP A 210 -10.68 -7.42 -25.92
CA TRP A 210 -12.03 -7.70 -25.42
C TRP A 210 -12.06 -8.74 -24.28
N LYS A 211 -11.01 -9.56 -24.13
CA LYS A 211 -10.83 -10.46 -22.97
C LYS A 211 -10.77 -9.71 -21.64
N ALA A 212 -10.51 -8.40 -21.66
CA ALA A 212 -10.52 -7.58 -20.46
C ALA A 212 -11.93 -7.39 -19.84
N PHE A 213 -13.00 -7.73 -20.54
CA PHE A 213 -14.37 -7.67 -20.00
C PHE A 213 -14.88 -9.02 -19.47
N ASP A 214 -14.09 -10.08 -19.63
CA ASP A 214 -14.44 -11.41 -19.13
C ASP A 214 -13.92 -11.61 -17.69
N GLY A 215 -14.68 -12.32 -16.84
CA GLY A 215 -14.30 -12.58 -15.44
C GLY A 215 -14.22 -11.35 -14.52
N LEU A 216 -14.86 -10.22 -14.88
CA LEU A 216 -14.82 -8.98 -14.09
C LEU A 216 -15.36 -9.14 -12.67
N TRP A 217 -16.32 -10.05 -12.46
CA TRP A 217 -16.92 -10.27 -11.14
C TRP A 217 -15.94 -10.90 -10.15
N ASP A 218 -15.18 -11.91 -10.58
CA ASP A 218 -14.19 -12.56 -9.71
C ASP A 218 -13.04 -11.61 -9.39
N PHE A 219 -12.62 -10.81 -10.38
CA PHE A 219 -11.66 -9.73 -10.15
C PHE A 219 -12.21 -8.69 -9.17
N PHE A 220 -13.45 -8.22 -9.36
CA PHE A 220 -14.10 -7.27 -8.47
C PHE A 220 -14.20 -7.80 -7.04
N ARG A 221 -14.60 -9.07 -6.86
CA ARG A 221 -14.71 -9.69 -5.53
C ARG A 221 -13.36 -9.75 -4.82
N LEU A 222 -12.30 -10.13 -5.54
CA LEU A 222 -10.93 -10.16 -5.02
C LEU A 222 -10.44 -8.75 -4.65
N SER A 223 -10.59 -7.79 -5.57
CA SER A 223 -10.26 -6.37 -5.37
C SER A 223 -11.04 -5.74 -4.21
N ALA A 224 -12.34 -6.03 -4.09
CA ALA A 224 -13.17 -5.50 -3.02
C ALA A 224 -12.72 -6.05 -1.66
N ALA A 225 -12.31 -7.31 -1.58
CA ALA A 225 -11.77 -7.88 -0.35
C ALA A 225 -10.47 -7.19 0.10
N SER A 226 -9.55 -6.92 -0.83
CA SER A 226 -8.35 -6.11 -0.55
C SER A 226 -8.69 -4.69 -0.09
N ALA A 227 -9.68 -4.06 -0.73
CA ALA A 227 -10.10 -2.71 -0.38
C ALA A 227 -10.68 -2.65 1.04
N VAL A 228 -11.55 -3.60 1.39
CA VAL A 228 -12.09 -3.73 2.75
C VAL A 228 -10.97 -3.95 3.77
N MET A 229 -10.02 -4.84 3.47
CA MET A 229 -8.87 -5.13 4.34
C MET A 229 -8.07 -3.87 4.68
N LEU A 230 -7.70 -3.06 3.68
CA LEU A 230 -6.94 -1.81 3.88
C LEU A 230 -7.79 -0.71 4.53
N CYS A 231 -9.07 -0.59 4.17
CA CYS A 231 -9.97 0.37 4.83
C CYS A 231 -10.13 0.06 6.32
N LEU A 232 -10.23 -1.22 6.70
CA LEU A 232 -10.31 -1.62 8.10
C LEU A 232 -9.05 -1.22 8.89
N GLU A 233 -7.88 -1.23 8.27
CA GLU A 233 -6.63 -0.78 8.90
C GLU A 233 -6.56 0.74 9.04
N ALA A 234 -6.88 1.45 7.96
CA ALA A 234 -6.92 2.91 7.96
C ALA A 234 -7.91 3.44 9.02
N TRP A 235 -9.10 2.87 9.08
CA TRP A 235 -10.12 3.26 10.05
C TRP A 235 -9.75 2.89 11.48
N TYR A 236 -9.06 1.78 11.69
CA TYR A 236 -8.59 1.41 13.02
C TYR A 236 -7.66 2.48 13.62
N ALA A 237 -6.67 2.94 12.84
CA ALA A 237 -5.77 4.02 13.25
C ALA A 237 -6.56 5.32 13.53
N GLN A 238 -7.46 5.71 12.62
CA GLN A 238 -8.26 6.93 12.78
C GLN A 238 -9.16 6.89 14.01
N ILE A 239 -9.80 5.76 14.32
CA ILE A 239 -10.63 5.62 15.53
C ILE A 239 -9.80 5.79 16.79
N LEU A 240 -8.58 5.23 16.85
CA LEU A 240 -7.71 5.38 18.00
C LEU A 240 -7.20 6.82 18.16
N VAL A 241 -6.91 7.52 17.06
CA VAL A 241 -6.58 8.96 17.08
C VAL A 241 -7.78 9.79 17.58
N LEU A 242 -9.00 9.48 17.12
CA LEU A 242 -10.22 10.15 17.61
C LEU A 242 -10.42 9.91 19.11
N LEU A 243 -10.21 8.67 19.58
CA LEU A 243 -10.24 8.37 21.01
C LEU A 243 -9.20 9.19 21.78
N ALA A 244 -8.01 9.42 21.23
CA ALA A 244 -7.00 10.24 21.89
C ALA A 244 -7.38 11.71 22.00
N GLY A 245 -8.15 12.23 21.03
CA GLY A 245 -8.73 13.56 21.08
C GLY A 245 -9.75 13.76 22.22
N LEU A 246 -10.23 12.68 22.84
CA LEU A 246 -11.13 12.71 23.99
C LEU A 246 -10.40 12.63 25.35
N LEU A 247 -9.07 12.50 25.35
CA LEU A 247 -8.27 12.50 26.58
C LEU A 247 -8.22 13.89 27.23
N LYS A 248 -7.91 13.95 28.53
CA LYS A 248 -7.82 15.21 29.31
C LYS A 248 -6.88 16.26 28.69
N ASN A 249 -5.79 15.81 28.04
CA ASN A 249 -4.81 16.66 27.35
C ASN A 249 -4.72 16.25 25.87
N PRO A 250 -5.69 16.66 25.02
CA PRO A 250 -5.81 16.14 23.67
C PRO A 250 -4.69 16.60 22.74
N GLU A 251 -4.20 17.84 22.88
CA GLU A 251 -3.11 18.37 22.04
C GLU A 251 -1.84 17.53 22.16
N LEU A 252 -1.35 17.31 23.38
CA LEU A 252 -0.17 16.48 23.63
C LEU A 252 -0.36 15.02 23.18
N ALA A 253 -1.56 14.47 23.37
CA ALA A 253 -1.86 13.09 23.00
C ALA A 253 -1.91 12.91 21.48
N LEU A 254 -2.55 13.83 20.77
CA LEU A 254 -2.65 13.83 19.31
C LEU A 254 -1.27 14.04 18.67
N ASP A 255 -0.47 14.98 19.17
CA ASP A 255 0.89 15.23 18.68
C ASP A 255 1.79 14.00 18.86
N ALA A 256 1.73 13.36 20.04
CA ALA A 256 2.49 12.15 20.31
C ALA A 256 2.07 10.98 19.41
N LEU A 257 0.77 10.79 19.19
CA LEU A 257 0.26 9.74 18.32
C LEU A 257 0.56 10.01 16.84
N ALA A 258 0.49 11.26 16.38
CA ALA A 258 0.86 11.63 15.02
C ALA A 258 2.32 11.28 14.72
N ILE A 259 3.25 11.58 15.65
CA ILE A 259 4.66 11.18 15.53
C ILE A 259 4.80 9.66 15.48
N CYS A 260 4.05 8.94 16.33
CA CYS A 260 4.14 7.49 16.37
C CYS A 260 3.54 6.82 15.11
N GLU A 261 2.45 7.36 14.57
CA GLU A 261 1.86 6.94 13.29
C GLU A 261 2.80 7.24 12.11
N ASP A 262 3.41 8.44 12.05
CA ASP A 262 4.40 8.77 11.02
C ASP A 262 5.60 7.81 11.08
N LEU A 263 6.09 7.46 12.28
CA LEU A 263 7.15 6.46 12.44
C LEU A 263 6.72 5.06 11.94
N LYS A 264 5.48 4.65 12.22
CA LYS A 264 4.92 3.36 11.78
C LYS A 264 4.70 3.30 10.26
N ILE A 265 4.23 4.38 9.64
CA ILE A 265 4.01 4.48 8.18
C ILE A 265 5.35 4.38 7.44
N ASN A 266 6.40 5.04 7.95
CA ASN A 266 7.74 4.96 7.37
C ASN A 266 8.42 3.57 7.54
N GLU A 267 7.89 2.66 8.36
CA GLU A 267 8.32 1.25 8.33
C GLU A 267 7.61 0.47 7.21
N SER A 268 6.32 0.75 6.97
CA SER A 268 5.48 0.04 5.99
C SER A 268 5.73 0.42 4.52
N GLU A 269 6.05 1.68 4.22
CA GLU A 269 6.28 2.14 2.83
C GLU A 269 7.71 1.88 2.33
N TYR A 270 8.67 1.72 3.24
CA TYR A 270 10.06 1.42 2.91
C TYR A 270 10.33 -0.09 2.80
N MET A 271 9.29 -0.93 2.84
CA MET A 271 9.40 -2.39 2.80
C MET A 271 10.22 -2.90 1.61
N ILE A 272 10.17 -2.23 0.44
CA ILE A 272 11.00 -2.60 -0.73
C ILE A 272 12.48 -2.25 -0.54
N VAL A 273 12.79 -1.12 0.11
CA VAL A 273 14.17 -0.66 0.33
C VAL A 273 14.81 -1.40 1.53
N TRP A 274 14.04 -1.68 2.58
CA TRP A 274 14.47 -2.44 3.76
C TRP A 274 14.62 -3.94 3.48
N GLN A 275 13.73 -4.56 2.68
CA GLN A 275 13.90 -5.97 2.25
C GLN A 275 15.20 -6.18 1.48
N PHE A 276 15.60 -5.21 0.68
CA PHE A 276 16.83 -5.29 -0.11
C PHE A 276 18.08 -4.99 0.74
N LEU A 277 17.97 -4.12 1.76
CA LEU A 277 19.07 -3.84 2.70
C LEU A 277 19.28 -4.96 3.75
N GLN A 278 18.30 -5.85 3.96
CA GLN A 278 18.37 -6.95 4.95
C GLN A 278 18.29 -8.36 4.33
N SER A 279 18.82 -8.56 3.13
CA SER A 279 18.82 -9.87 2.45
C SER A 279 19.62 -10.99 3.16
N ARG A 280 20.10 -10.82 4.40
CA ARG A 280 20.88 -11.86 5.10
C ARG A 280 20.75 -11.99 6.61
N SER A 281 19.81 -11.33 7.25
CA SER A 281 19.54 -11.55 8.68
C SER A 281 18.04 -11.55 8.90
N TRP A 282 17.52 -12.71 9.31
CA TRP A 282 16.14 -12.94 9.79
C TRP A 282 15.56 -11.67 10.43
N SER A 283 14.78 -10.91 9.67
CA SER A 283 13.84 -9.96 10.26
C SER A 283 12.64 -10.79 10.75
N PRO A 284 12.05 -10.46 11.92
CA PRO A 284 10.77 -11.03 12.28
C PRO A 284 9.78 -10.70 11.16
N LEU A 285 9.04 -11.69 10.65
CA LEU A 285 7.92 -11.45 9.75
C LEU A 285 6.95 -10.50 10.45
N ASP A 286 6.88 -9.27 9.94
CA ASP A 286 5.92 -8.27 10.39
C ASP A 286 4.56 -8.48 9.72
N SER A 287 3.53 -7.78 10.21
CA SER A 287 2.17 -7.88 9.67
C SER A 287 2.12 -7.51 8.19
N THR A 288 2.94 -6.55 7.75
CA THR A 288 2.95 -6.06 6.36
C THR A 288 3.48 -7.10 5.38
N GLN A 289 4.55 -7.82 5.72
CA GLN A 289 5.09 -8.90 4.89
C GLN A 289 4.13 -10.08 4.81
N LEU A 290 3.52 -10.45 5.93
CA LEU A 290 2.53 -11.53 5.98
C LEU A 290 1.25 -11.17 5.20
N GLN A 291 0.85 -9.91 5.21
CA GLN A 291 -0.22 -9.41 4.35
C GLN A 291 0.16 -9.43 2.88
N GLY A 292 1.40 -9.07 2.52
CA GLY A 292 1.90 -9.22 1.15
C GLY A 292 1.83 -10.66 0.65
N VAL A 293 2.21 -11.63 1.49
CA VAL A 293 2.05 -13.07 1.22
C VAL A 293 0.57 -13.42 1.04
N ALA A 294 -0.30 -12.99 1.95
CA ALA A 294 -1.73 -13.25 1.88
C ALA A 294 -2.37 -12.64 0.62
N VAL A 295 -1.97 -11.43 0.22
CA VAL A 295 -2.40 -10.78 -1.02
C VAL A 295 -1.91 -11.60 -2.22
N GLY A 296 -0.65 -12.03 -2.25
CA GLY A 296 -0.12 -12.89 -3.31
C GLY A 296 -0.84 -14.25 -3.44
N CYS A 297 -1.37 -14.78 -2.34
CA CYS A 297 -2.16 -16.01 -2.30
C CYS A 297 -3.67 -15.79 -2.54
N GLY A 298 -4.14 -14.54 -2.61
CA GLY A 298 -5.57 -14.23 -2.77
C GLY A 298 -6.41 -14.39 -1.49
N TRP A 299 -5.79 -14.34 -0.32
CA TRP A 299 -6.45 -14.51 0.98
C TRP A 299 -7.00 -13.21 1.57
N GLN A 300 -7.22 -12.17 0.77
CA GLN A 300 -7.52 -10.82 1.28
C GLN A 300 -8.82 -10.79 2.10
N ALA A 301 -9.81 -11.61 1.74
CA ALA A 301 -11.06 -11.73 2.49
C ALA A 301 -10.85 -12.34 3.89
N PHE A 302 -9.97 -13.35 4.00
CA PHE A 302 -9.61 -13.95 5.28
C PHE A 302 -8.92 -12.92 6.19
N VAL A 303 -7.94 -12.19 5.63
CA VAL A 303 -7.23 -11.13 6.38
C VAL A 303 -8.20 -10.04 6.84
N ALA A 304 -9.18 -9.64 6.03
CA ALA A 304 -10.21 -8.69 6.44
C ALA A 304 -10.99 -9.16 7.70
N TYR A 305 -11.35 -10.45 7.79
CA TYR A 305 -11.97 -11.00 9.01
C TYR A 305 -11.03 -10.98 10.21
N VAL A 306 -9.75 -11.30 10.01
CA VAL A 306 -8.74 -11.20 11.06
C VAL A 306 -8.61 -9.75 11.54
N ASN A 307 -8.64 -8.77 10.64
CA ASN A 307 -8.59 -7.34 10.96
C ASN A 307 -9.78 -6.92 11.83
N ILE A 308 -11.00 -7.38 11.50
CA ILE A 308 -12.18 -7.12 12.34
C ILE A 308 -11.96 -7.65 13.76
N GLY A 309 -11.50 -8.90 13.90
CA GLY A 309 -11.27 -9.52 15.22
C GLY A 309 -10.17 -8.83 16.01
N CYS A 310 -9.00 -8.64 15.42
CA CYS A 310 -7.83 -8.12 16.12
C CYS A 310 -7.96 -6.63 16.43
N TYR A 311 -8.46 -5.83 15.50
CA TYR A 311 -8.50 -4.37 15.65
C TYR A 311 -9.76 -3.90 16.36
N TYR A 312 -10.93 -4.37 15.93
CA TYR A 312 -12.19 -3.79 16.38
C TYR A 312 -12.75 -4.49 17.62
N ILE A 313 -12.58 -5.81 17.72
CA ILE A 313 -13.08 -6.58 18.88
C ILE A 313 -12.09 -6.52 20.05
N LEU A 314 -10.79 -6.40 19.78
CA LEU A 314 -9.76 -6.46 20.82
C LEU A 314 -8.96 -5.16 20.95
N GLY A 315 -8.35 -4.69 19.87
CA GLY A 315 -7.48 -3.51 19.86
C GLY A 315 -8.15 -2.24 20.40
N ILE A 316 -9.31 -1.87 19.84
CA ILE A 316 -10.06 -0.67 20.26
C ILE A 316 -10.50 -0.77 21.73
N PRO A 317 -11.16 -1.84 22.21
CA PRO A 317 -11.53 -1.95 23.62
C PRO A 317 -10.33 -1.90 24.58
N ILE A 318 -9.22 -2.57 24.25
CA ILE A 318 -8.00 -2.54 25.07
C ILE A 318 -7.43 -1.11 25.11
N GLY A 319 -7.33 -0.44 23.95
CA GLY A 319 -6.84 0.94 23.87
C GLY A 319 -7.71 1.92 24.66
N TYR A 320 -9.04 1.76 24.59
CA TYR A 320 -9.98 2.55 25.37
C TYR A 320 -9.81 2.34 26.88
N VAL A 321 -9.79 1.08 27.34
CA VAL A 321 -9.67 0.74 28.76
C VAL A 321 -8.34 1.24 29.32
N LEU A 322 -7.22 1.01 28.63
CA LEU A 322 -5.90 1.47 29.08
C LEU A 322 -5.79 3.00 29.04
N GLY A 323 -6.30 3.64 27.99
CA GLY A 323 -6.24 5.09 27.83
C GLY A 323 -7.06 5.86 28.87
N PHE A 324 -8.30 5.42 29.12
CA PHE A 324 -9.26 6.14 29.96
C PHE A 324 -9.43 5.58 31.36
N THR A 325 -9.49 4.24 31.52
CA THR A 325 -9.78 3.62 32.83
C THR A 325 -8.53 3.57 33.71
N TYR A 326 -7.38 3.26 33.11
CA TYR A 326 -6.08 3.21 33.81
C TYR A 326 -5.28 4.53 33.73
N ASP A 327 -5.87 5.60 33.18
CA ASP A 327 -5.26 6.93 33.02
C ASP A 327 -3.88 6.91 32.32
N MET A 328 -3.62 5.90 31.48
CA MET A 328 -2.36 5.81 30.70
C MET A 328 -2.34 6.78 29.51
N GLY A 329 -3.48 7.44 29.23
CA GLY A 329 -3.60 8.44 28.17
C GLY A 329 -3.19 7.92 26.80
N ALA A 330 -2.39 8.69 26.06
CA ALA A 330 -1.92 8.32 24.72
C ALA A 330 -1.14 7.00 24.70
N LYS A 331 -0.41 6.66 25.77
CA LYS A 331 0.33 5.39 25.87
C LYS A 331 -0.60 4.19 25.92
N GLY A 332 -1.75 4.32 26.59
CA GLY A 332 -2.80 3.29 26.65
C GLY A 332 -3.45 3.05 25.28
N ILE A 333 -3.74 4.14 24.57
CA ILE A 333 -4.30 4.07 23.21
C ILE A 333 -3.30 3.44 22.23
N TRP A 334 -2.03 3.85 22.31
CA TRP A 334 -0.95 3.29 21.48
C TRP A 334 -0.70 1.79 21.76
N THR A 335 -0.83 1.36 23.02
CA THR A 335 -0.72 -0.08 23.37
C THR A 335 -1.88 -0.89 22.81
N GLY A 336 -3.10 -0.33 22.76
CA GLY A 336 -4.22 -0.94 22.03
C GLY A 336 -3.87 -1.15 20.56
N MET A 337 -3.32 -0.12 19.91
CA MET A 337 -2.90 -0.19 18.50
C MET A 337 -1.88 -1.29 18.23
N ILE A 338 -0.78 -1.29 18.98
CA ILE A 338 0.28 -2.29 18.85
C ILE A 338 -0.28 -3.68 19.17
N GLY A 339 -1.08 -3.82 20.23
CA GLY A 339 -1.65 -5.10 20.65
C GLY A 339 -2.51 -5.75 19.56
N GLY A 340 -3.40 -4.98 18.92
CA GLY A 340 -4.20 -5.47 17.80
C GLY A 340 -3.34 -5.90 16.60
N THR A 341 -2.31 -5.11 16.28
CA THR A 341 -1.38 -5.41 15.16
C THR A 341 -0.55 -6.67 15.45
N LEU A 342 0.00 -6.80 16.67
CA LEU A 342 0.75 -7.98 17.09
C LEU A 342 -0.09 -9.25 17.04
N MET A 343 -1.34 -9.20 17.50
CA MET A 343 -2.23 -10.35 17.46
C MET A 343 -2.55 -10.77 16.02
N GLN A 344 -2.80 -9.79 15.13
CA GLN A 344 -2.96 -10.05 13.69
C GLN A 344 -1.69 -10.72 13.12
N THR A 345 -0.50 -10.21 13.41
CA THR A 345 0.78 -10.80 12.98
C THR A 345 0.90 -12.26 13.42
N ILE A 346 0.59 -12.57 14.68
CA ILE A 346 0.68 -13.94 15.22
C ILE A 346 -0.28 -14.89 14.48
N ILE A 347 -1.51 -14.44 14.21
CA ILE A 347 -2.50 -15.25 13.49
C ILE A 347 -2.04 -15.51 12.06
N LEU A 348 -1.64 -14.46 11.34
CA LEU A 348 -1.18 -14.59 9.95
C LEU A 348 0.07 -15.46 9.87
N LEU A 349 1.04 -15.27 10.76
CA LEU A 349 2.25 -16.10 10.82
C LEU A 349 1.90 -17.58 11.04
N SER A 350 0.97 -17.85 11.96
CA SER A 350 0.51 -19.21 12.26
C SER A 350 -0.17 -19.87 11.06
N VAL A 351 -0.96 -19.11 10.30
CA VAL A 351 -1.62 -19.60 9.07
C VAL A 351 -0.59 -19.86 7.99
N THR A 352 0.31 -18.91 7.73
CA THR A 352 1.38 -19.03 6.72
C THR A 352 2.26 -20.26 6.96
N ILE A 353 2.64 -20.54 8.22
CA ILE A 353 3.46 -21.72 8.56
C ILE A 353 2.68 -23.04 8.38
N ARG A 354 1.35 -23.03 8.58
CA ARG A 354 0.51 -24.23 8.49
C ARG A 354 -0.08 -24.47 7.10
N THR A 355 0.20 -23.59 6.14
CA THR A 355 -0.35 -23.67 4.80
C THR A 355 0.38 -24.73 3.99
N ASP A 356 -0.39 -25.53 3.26
CA ASP A 356 0.12 -26.45 2.26
C ASP A 356 0.43 -25.68 0.97
N TRP A 357 1.71 -25.34 0.78
CA TRP A 357 2.18 -24.55 -0.34
C TRP A 357 2.04 -25.28 -1.68
N ASP A 358 2.07 -26.61 -1.70
CA ASP A 358 1.92 -27.37 -2.94
C ASP A 358 0.50 -27.21 -3.50
N LYS A 359 -0.50 -27.21 -2.59
CA LYS A 359 -1.90 -26.97 -2.95
C LYS A 359 -2.16 -25.53 -3.44
N GLU A 360 -1.51 -24.54 -2.84
CA GLU A 360 -1.63 -23.14 -3.27
C GLU A 360 -1.04 -22.94 -4.68
N VAL A 361 0.11 -23.57 -4.97
CA VAL A 361 0.71 -23.55 -6.31
C VAL A 361 -0.22 -24.21 -7.35
N GLU A 362 -0.85 -25.34 -7.02
CA GLU A 362 -1.81 -25.98 -7.93
C GLU A 362 -3.00 -25.04 -8.23
N THR A 363 -3.52 -24.36 -7.20
CA THR A 363 -4.66 -23.44 -7.32
C THR A 363 -4.31 -22.23 -8.19
N ALA A 364 -3.10 -21.66 -8.03
CA ALA A 364 -2.63 -20.53 -8.84
C ALA A 364 -2.34 -20.89 -10.30
N SER A 365 -2.10 -22.17 -10.60
CA SER A 365 -1.74 -22.64 -11.95
C SER A 365 -2.93 -22.89 -12.89
N ARG A 366 -4.14 -22.97 -12.36
CA ARG A 366 -5.39 -23.15 -13.12
C ARG A 366 -5.75 -21.84 -13.81
#